data_AF-A0A6P8KR57-F1
#
_entry.id   AF-A0A6P8KR57-F1
#
_cell.length_a   1.000
_cell.length_b   1.000
_cell.length_c   1.000
_cell.angle_alpha   90.00
_cell.angle_beta   90.00
_cell.angle_gamma   90.00
#
_symmetry.space_group_name_H-M   'P 1'
#
loop_
_entity.id
_entity.type
_entity.pdbx_description
1 polymer ?
#
loop_
_entity_poly.entity_id
_entity_poly.type
_entity_poly.pdbx_seq_one_letter_code
_entity_poly.pdbx_strand_id
1 'polypeptide(L)'
;MSNADMDGRTDGEAPDILNPTSEVGSVPHPAFSEDQWRAVVEMQNRNFAELVKIMQVTPARSKLIIALSNCMEGTASQWLTQISYQGMTWQEFQELFLQRFETEETPAATFLNLLNSRPTADECYAVYASRLVTTLTTKWRNMEIEEIAVTTVLAHMANIDSRLQRVLFTSNVRTRSKLQAELKAFTFDKKRHARDDNLGPDQKNRKASPVVCHFCSKPGHRIAECRSKMRQDRQAKP
;
A
#
# COMPACT_ATOMS: atom_id res chain seq x y z
N MET A 1 -11.73 -16.29 -78.48
CA MET A 1 -10.82 -16.03 -79.61
C MET A 1 -10.76 -14.53 -79.82
N SER A 2 -9.54 -14.03 -80.07
CA SER A 2 -9.15 -12.68 -80.51
C SER A 2 -8.73 -11.67 -79.42
N ASN A 3 -7.40 -11.52 -79.33
CA ASN A 3 -6.63 -10.46 -78.65
C ASN A 3 -6.81 -9.09 -79.32
N ALA A 4 -6.58 -8.02 -78.56
CA ALA A 4 -5.91 -6.82 -79.05
C ALA A 4 -5.26 -6.06 -77.86
N ASP A 5 -3.93 -5.97 -77.91
CA ASP A 5 -3.07 -5.07 -77.14
C ASP A 5 -3.42 -3.59 -77.40
N MET A 6 -3.16 -2.72 -76.43
CA MET A 6 -2.69 -1.35 -76.67
C MET A 6 -2.03 -0.78 -75.40
N ASP A 7 -0.71 -0.60 -75.50
CA ASP A 7 0.16 0.16 -74.60
C ASP A 7 -0.23 1.66 -74.57
N GLY A 8 -0.07 2.28 -73.40
CA GLY A 8 -0.26 3.72 -73.20
C GLY A 8 0.53 4.21 -71.99
N ARG A 9 1.85 4.34 -72.17
CA ARG A 9 2.81 4.93 -71.23
C ARG A 9 2.80 6.46 -71.42
N THR A 10 2.55 7.22 -70.35
CA THR A 10 2.90 8.66 -70.30
C THR A 10 3.47 8.99 -68.93
N ASP A 11 4.72 9.45 -68.97
CA ASP A 11 5.53 9.95 -67.87
C ASP A 11 4.94 11.24 -67.26
N GLY A 12 5.11 11.41 -65.95
CA GLY A 12 4.67 12.59 -65.21
C GLY A 12 5.34 12.65 -63.83
N GLU A 13 6.48 13.33 -63.80
CA GLU A 13 7.37 13.57 -62.66
C GLU A 13 6.72 14.41 -61.53
N ALA A 14 7.23 14.23 -60.31
CA ALA A 14 6.70 14.67 -59.00
C ALA A 14 6.61 16.21 -58.78
N PRO A 15 6.05 16.65 -57.64
CA PRO A 15 6.99 17.09 -56.62
C PRO A 15 6.75 16.52 -55.22
N ASP A 16 7.87 16.18 -54.58
CA ASP A 16 8.04 15.76 -53.21
C ASP A 16 7.43 16.75 -52.21
N ILE A 17 6.44 16.30 -51.45
CA ILE A 17 6.03 16.97 -50.21
C ILE A 17 7.04 16.56 -49.14
N LEU A 18 7.99 17.46 -48.89
CA LEU A 18 8.97 17.42 -47.82
C LEU A 18 8.30 17.13 -46.47
N ASN A 19 8.59 15.95 -45.92
CA ASN A 19 8.27 15.59 -44.55
C ASN A 19 9.23 16.38 -43.63
N PRO A 20 8.77 17.11 -42.59
CA PRO A 20 9.66 17.87 -41.72
C PRO A 20 10.52 16.90 -40.90
N THR A 21 11.81 16.88 -41.19
CA THR A 21 12.84 16.20 -40.40
C THR A 21 12.90 16.86 -39.02
N SER A 22 12.31 16.20 -38.02
CA SER A 22 12.57 16.47 -36.61
C SER A 22 13.98 15.98 -36.30
N GLU A 23 14.93 16.87 -36.51
CA GLU A 23 16.32 16.72 -36.10
C GLU A 23 16.40 16.90 -34.58
N VAL A 24 16.03 15.86 -33.84
CA VAL A 24 16.48 15.68 -32.46
C VAL A 24 17.36 14.45 -32.49
N GLY A 25 18.67 14.69 -32.54
CA GLY A 25 19.68 13.64 -32.54
C GLY A 25 19.38 12.63 -31.43
N SER A 26 19.01 11.43 -31.84
CA SER A 26 18.91 10.31 -30.91
C SER A 26 20.32 10.05 -30.40
N VAL A 27 20.58 10.38 -29.13
CA VAL A 27 21.79 9.95 -28.45
C VAL A 27 21.87 8.44 -28.64
N PRO A 28 22.95 7.88 -29.23
CA PRO A 28 23.10 6.45 -29.32
C PRO A 28 23.04 5.92 -27.89
N HIS A 29 21.95 5.23 -27.53
CA HIS A 29 21.98 4.39 -26.35
C HIS A 29 23.15 3.43 -26.55
N PRO A 30 24.09 3.32 -25.59
CA PRO A 30 25.15 2.34 -25.71
C PRO A 30 24.48 0.97 -25.82
N ALA A 31 24.44 0.44 -27.04
CA ALA A 31 24.00 -0.91 -27.29
C ALA A 31 25.05 -1.80 -26.62
N PHE A 32 24.74 -2.25 -25.41
CA PHE A 32 25.56 -3.24 -24.73
C PHE A 32 25.69 -4.43 -25.69
N SER A 33 26.92 -4.75 -26.08
CA SER A 33 27.21 -5.96 -26.83
C SER A 33 26.75 -7.18 -26.03
N GLU A 34 26.42 -8.27 -26.72
CA GLU A 34 26.03 -9.52 -26.05
C GLU A 34 27.08 -9.98 -25.03
N ASP A 35 28.36 -9.74 -25.33
CA ASP A 35 29.48 -10.02 -24.43
C ASP A 35 29.46 -9.13 -23.17
N GLN A 36 29.08 -7.86 -23.30
CA GLN A 36 28.90 -6.98 -22.15
C GLN A 36 27.66 -7.38 -21.32
N TRP A 37 26.56 -7.80 -21.95
CA TRP A 37 25.39 -8.35 -21.25
C TRP A 37 25.73 -9.62 -20.48
N ARG A 38 26.47 -10.54 -21.12
CA ARG A 38 26.99 -11.75 -20.47
C ARG A 38 27.89 -11.40 -19.30
N ALA A 39 28.82 -10.46 -19.47
CA ALA A 39 29.70 -10.03 -18.39
C ALA A 39 28.94 -9.44 -17.20
N VAL A 40 27.90 -8.63 -17.44
CA VAL A 40 27.05 -8.06 -16.38
C VAL A 40 26.24 -9.14 -15.67
N VAL A 41 25.63 -10.07 -16.42
CA VAL A 41 24.85 -11.17 -15.85
C VAL A 41 25.74 -12.13 -15.07
N GLU A 42 26.92 -12.48 -15.59
CA GLU A 42 27.90 -13.29 -14.88
C GLU A 42 28.42 -12.60 -13.63
N MET A 43 28.64 -11.28 -13.68
CA MET A 43 29.02 -10.50 -12.51
C MET A 43 27.91 -10.50 -11.46
N GLN A 44 26.65 -10.34 -11.88
CA GLN A 44 25.52 -10.39 -10.96
C GLN A 44 25.34 -11.80 -10.35
N ASN A 45 25.49 -12.85 -11.17
CA ASN A 45 25.43 -14.24 -10.73
C ASN A 45 26.58 -14.61 -9.79
N ARG A 46 27.79 -14.10 -10.04
CA ARG A 46 28.95 -14.24 -9.13
C ARG A 46 28.69 -13.52 -7.81
N ASN A 47 28.17 -12.30 -7.86
CA ASN A 47 27.82 -11.55 -6.65
C ASN A 47 26.74 -12.28 -5.83
N PHE A 48 25.72 -12.83 -6.49
CA PHE A 48 24.68 -13.62 -5.85
C PHE A 48 25.23 -14.92 -5.24
N ALA A 49 26.11 -15.63 -5.96
CA ALA A 49 26.75 -16.84 -5.45
C ALA A 49 27.65 -16.55 -4.25
N GLU A 50 28.41 -15.44 -4.26
CA GLU A 50 29.21 -15.03 -3.11
C GLU A 50 28.35 -14.61 -1.93
N LEU A 51 27.22 -13.92 -2.16
CA LEU A 51 26.25 -13.64 -1.10
C LEU A 51 25.71 -14.93 -0.49
N VAL A 52 25.32 -15.91 -1.31
CA VAL A 52 24.84 -17.20 -0.83
C VAL A 52 25.92 -17.95 -0.03
N LYS A 53 27.19 -17.91 -0.45
CA LYS A 53 28.31 -18.51 0.32
C LYS A 53 28.56 -17.79 1.64
N ILE A 54 28.51 -16.46 1.62
CA ILE A 54 28.59 -15.63 2.83
C ILE A 54 27.39 -15.90 3.75
N MET A 55 26.21 -16.20 3.21
CA MET A 55 25.03 -16.57 3.99
C MET A 55 25.11 -18.00 4.56
N GLN A 56 25.82 -18.91 3.89
CA GLN A 56 25.98 -20.31 4.32
C GLN A 56 27.06 -20.52 5.39
N VAL A 57 27.96 -19.55 5.57
CA VAL A 57 29.02 -19.57 6.59
C VAL A 57 28.85 -18.34 7.47
N THR A 58 28.71 -18.49 8.79
CA THR A 58 28.63 -17.36 9.73
C THR A 58 29.74 -16.33 9.41
N PRO A 59 29.41 -15.19 8.77
CA PRO A 59 30.45 -14.33 8.23
C PRO A 59 31.29 -13.78 9.39
N ALA A 60 32.59 -13.59 9.16
CA ALA A 60 33.36 -12.71 10.03
C ALA A 60 32.62 -11.35 10.11
N ARG A 61 32.41 -10.85 11.33
CA ARG A 61 31.46 -9.78 11.69
C ARG A 61 31.51 -8.52 10.81
N SER A 62 32.68 -8.16 10.29
CA SER A 62 32.89 -7.02 9.38
C SER A 62 32.45 -7.29 7.93
N LYS A 63 32.53 -8.54 7.47
CA LYS A 63 32.15 -8.94 6.10
C LYS A 63 30.64 -8.88 5.89
N LEU A 64 29.85 -9.12 6.94
CA LEU A 64 28.39 -9.08 6.87
C LEU A 64 27.88 -7.67 6.54
N ILE A 65 28.31 -6.66 7.31
CA ILE A 65 27.88 -5.27 7.11
C ILE A 65 28.35 -4.75 5.74
N ILE A 66 29.57 -5.09 5.32
CA ILE A 66 30.10 -4.71 4.01
C ILE A 66 29.28 -5.36 2.88
N ALA A 67 28.98 -6.66 2.99
CA ALA A 67 28.16 -7.36 2.01
C ALA A 67 26.75 -6.74 1.92
N LEU A 68 26.11 -6.47 3.05
CA LEU A 68 24.80 -5.82 3.10
C LEU A 68 24.82 -4.41 2.50
N SER A 69 25.83 -3.60 2.83
CA SER A 69 26.00 -2.25 2.30
C SER A 69 26.18 -2.23 0.78
N ASN A 70 26.79 -3.27 0.20
CA ASN A 70 26.97 -3.39 -1.24
C ASN A 70 25.71 -3.88 -1.96
N CYS A 71 24.76 -4.48 -1.25
CA CYS A 71 23.53 -5.05 -1.83
C CYS A 71 22.31 -4.15 -1.66
N MET A 72 22.34 -3.26 -0.67
CA MET A 72 21.23 -2.37 -0.35
C MET A 72 21.50 -0.98 -0.92
N GLU A 73 20.58 -0.49 -1.73
CA GLU A 73 20.64 0.84 -2.34
C GLU A 73 19.47 1.72 -1.85
N GLY A 74 19.61 3.04 -2.04
CA GLY A 74 18.55 4.00 -1.74
C GLY A 74 18.09 4.01 -0.29
N THR A 75 16.77 4.00 -0.07
CA THR A 75 16.16 4.08 1.27
C THR A 75 16.47 2.86 2.15
N ALA A 76 16.72 1.70 1.54
CA ALA A 76 17.13 0.49 2.26
C ALA A 76 18.55 0.62 2.81
N SER A 77 19.48 1.20 2.03
CA SER A 77 20.85 1.50 2.46
C SER A 77 20.90 2.53 3.60
N GLN A 78 20.07 3.57 3.49
CA GLN A 78 19.93 4.58 4.55
C GLN A 78 19.42 3.94 5.85
N TRP A 79 18.44 3.06 5.76
CA TRP A 79 17.93 2.33 6.92
C TRP A 79 18.98 1.37 7.51
N LEU A 80 19.73 0.65 6.67
CA LEU A 80 20.81 -0.25 7.13
C LEU A 80 21.82 0.51 7.99
N THR A 81 22.24 1.70 7.55
CA THR A 81 23.17 2.55 8.31
C THR A 81 22.62 2.97 9.68
N GLN A 82 21.29 3.09 9.82
CA GLN A 82 20.64 3.47 11.08
C GLN A 82 20.57 2.32 12.08
N ILE A 83 20.41 1.09 11.60
CA ILE A 83 20.28 -0.08 12.46
C ILE A 83 21.61 -0.79 12.72
N SER A 84 22.60 -0.60 11.86
CA SER A 84 23.90 -1.28 11.97
C SER A 84 24.69 -0.78 13.17
N TYR A 85 25.04 -1.68 14.09
CA TYR A 85 25.94 -1.42 15.20
C TYR A 85 27.10 -2.43 15.24
N GLN A 86 28.14 -2.10 16.00
CA GLN A 86 29.31 -2.95 16.15
C GLN A 86 28.93 -4.27 16.81
N GLY A 87 29.03 -5.38 16.07
CA GLY A 87 28.76 -6.72 16.59
C GLY A 87 27.40 -7.32 16.18
N MET A 88 26.61 -6.64 15.35
CA MET A 88 25.37 -7.18 14.79
C MET A 88 25.61 -8.53 14.08
N THR A 89 24.80 -9.52 14.43
CA THR A 89 24.77 -10.85 13.82
C THR A 89 23.80 -10.90 12.63
N TRP A 90 23.94 -11.93 11.79
CA TRP A 90 23.01 -12.16 10.68
C TRP A 90 21.57 -12.36 11.17
N GLN A 91 21.38 -13.10 12.26
CA GLN A 91 20.05 -13.37 12.81
C GLN A 91 19.37 -12.09 13.31
N GLU A 92 20.09 -11.24 14.04
CA GLU A 92 19.58 -9.94 14.48
C GLU A 92 19.26 -9.02 13.30
N PHE A 93 20.12 -8.99 12.27
CA PHE A 93 19.84 -8.26 11.04
C PHE A 93 18.57 -8.77 10.36
N GLN A 94 18.42 -10.09 10.22
CA GLN A 94 17.27 -10.72 9.59
C GLN A 94 15.98 -10.39 10.34
N GLU A 95 15.98 -10.43 11.67
CA GLU A 95 14.82 -10.04 12.49
C GLU A 95 14.42 -8.57 12.27
N LEU A 96 15.39 -7.65 12.29
CA LEU A 96 15.15 -6.23 12.04
C LEU A 96 14.69 -5.95 10.60
N PHE A 97 15.24 -6.69 9.63
CA PHE A 97 14.89 -6.58 8.21
C PHE A 97 13.46 -7.05 7.97
N LEU A 98 13.09 -8.20 8.51
CA LEU A 98 11.72 -8.70 8.45
C LEU A 98 10.78 -7.70 9.15
N GLN A 99 11.09 -7.24 10.36
CA GLN A 99 10.26 -6.26 11.04
C GLN A 99 10.01 -4.96 10.24
N ARG A 100 10.99 -4.52 9.43
CA ARG A 100 10.91 -3.27 8.67
C ARG A 100 10.28 -3.42 7.29
N PHE A 101 10.62 -4.49 6.57
CA PHE A 101 10.30 -4.68 5.15
C PHE A 101 9.36 -5.86 4.89
N GLU A 102 9.21 -6.79 5.83
CA GLU A 102 8.09 -7.73 5.79
C GLU A 102 6.84 -6.95 6.16
N THR A 103 6.10 -6.52 5.14
CA THR A 103 4.69 -6.23 5.35
C THR A 103 4.06 -7.60 5.56
N GLU A 104 3.75 -7.98 6.80
CA GLU A 104 3.03 -9.21 7.12
C GLU A 104 1.66 -9.13 6.43
N GLU A 105 1.59 -9.51 5.15
CA GLU A 105 0.34 -9.59 4.42
C GLU A 105 -0.50 -10.63 5.15
N THR A 106 -1.58 -10.18 5.78
CA THR A 106 -2.39 -11.06 6.61
C THR A 106 -2.95 -12.20 5.76
N PRO A 107 -3.23 -13.38 6.35
CA PRO A 107 -3.86 -14.47 5.62
C PRO A 107 -5.17 -14.06 4.92
N ALA A 108 -5.93 -13.11 5.52
CA ALA A 108 -7.17 -12.58 4.96
C ALA A 108 -6.92 -11.67 3.75
N ALA A 109 -5.85 -10.86 3.81
CA ALA A 109 -5.37 -10.06 2.68
C ALA A 109 -4.97 -10.91 1.49
N THR A 110 -4.09 -11.88 1.71
CA THR A 110 -3.68 -12.80 0.64
C THR A 110 -4.89 -13.54 0.06
N PHE A 111 -5.82 -14.02 0.89
CA PHE A 111 -7.01 -14.73 0.41
C PHE A 111 -7.94 -13.83 -0.40
N LEU A 112 -8.17 -12.57 0.03
CA LEU A 112 -8.97 -11.61 -0.74
C LEU A 112 -8.32 -11.29 -2.10
N ASN A 113 -7.00 -11.14 -2.13
CA ASN A 113 -6.25 -10.91 -3.37
C ASN A 113 -6.39 -12.10 -4.34
N LEU A 114 -6.35 -13.33 -3.82
CA LEU A 114 -6.58 -14.55 -4.61
C LEU A 114 -8.02 -14.62 -5.13
N LEU A 115 -9.02 -14.27 -4.32
CA LEU A 115 -10.43 -14.23 -4.75
C LEU A 115 -10.68 -13.23 -5.87
N ASN A 116 -9.95 -12.11 -5.87
CA ASN A 116 -10.08 -11.06 -6.88
C ASN A 116 -9.14 -11.27 -8.08
N SER A 117 -8.21 -12.22 -8.00
CA SER A 117 -7.33 -12.56 -9.11
C SER A 117 -8.10 -13.22 -10.24
N ARG A 118 -7.60 -13.04 -11.47
CA ARG A 118 -8.16 -13.65 -12.68
C ARG A 118 -7.06 -14.38 -13.44
N PRO A 119 -7.38 -15.49 -14.13
CA PRO A 119 -6.45 -16.12 -15.06
C PRO A 119 -6.02 -15.12 -16.15
N THR A 120 -4.79 -15.22 -16.64
CA THR A 120 -4.38 -14.48 -17.84
C THR A 120 -5.05 -15.05 -19.10
N ALA A 121 -5.12 -14.26 -20.19
CA ALA A 121 -5.92 -14.58 -21.37
C ALA A 121 -5.64 -15.96 -21.98
N ASP A 122 -4.39 -16.45 -21.88
CA ASP A 122 -3.95 -17.74 -22.42
C ASP A 122 -3.59 -18.78 -21.34
N GLU A 123 -3.89 -18.53 -20.06
CA GLU A 123 -3.55 -19.44 -18.97
C GLU A 123 -4.55 -20.62 -18.88
N CYS A 124 -4.01 -21.83 -18.79
CA CYS A 124 -4.82 -23.02 -18.53
C CYS A 124 -5.43 -22.98 -17.11
N TYR A 125 -6.74 -23.19 -17.00
CA TYR A 125 -7.45 -23.21 -15.71
C TYR A 125 -6.87 -24.21 -14.71
N ALA A 126 -6.33 -25.35 -15.16
CA ALA A 126 -5.69 -26.32 -14.27
C ALA A 126 -4.39 -25.76 -13.66
N VAL A 127 -3.61 -25.00 -14.44
CA VAL A 127 -2.39 -24.33 -13.98
C VAL A 127 -2.74 -23.20 -13.02
N TYR A 128 -3.76 -22.40 -13.37
CA TYR A 128 -4.29 -21.35 -12.50
C TYR A 128 -4.76 -21.90 -11.15
N ALA A 129 -5.62 -22.93 -11.17
CA ALA A 129 -6.12 -23.58 -9.96
C ALA A 129 -4.97 -24.19 -9.12
N SER A 130 -3.99 -24.81 -9.77
CA SER A 130 -2.81 -25.33 -9.09
C SER A 130 -2.05 -24.22 -8.37
N ARG A 131 -1.82 -23.06 -9.00
CA ARG A 131 -1.18 -21.89 -8.37
C ARG A 131 -1.97 -21.39 -7.17
N LEU A 132 -3.30 -21.31 -7.28
CA LEU A 132 -4.15 -20.91 -6.14
C LEU A 132 -4.00 -21.89 -4.99
N VAL A 133 -4.14 -23.20 -5.25
CA VAL A 133 -3.99 -24.25 -4.23
C VAL A 133 -2.61 -24.17 -3.59
N THR A 134 -1.52 -24.14 -4.37
CA THR A 134 -0.16 -24.03 -3.86
C THR A 134 0.04 -22.80 -2.97
N THR A 135 -0.53 -21.65 -3.37
CA THR A 135 -0.42 -20.42 -2.57
C THR A 135 -1.14 -20.56 -1.23
N LEU A 136 -2.37 -21.09 -1.24
CA LEU A 136 -3.16 -21.32 -0.03
C LEU A 136 -2.50 -22.35 0.89
N THR A 137 -2.08 -23.50 0.36
CA THR A 137 -1.44 -24.55 1.16
C THR A 137 -0.12 -24.09 1.77
N THR A 138 0.61 -23.21 1.08
CA THR A 138 1.86 -22.64 1.62
C THR A 138 1.58 -21.64 2.74
N LYS A 139 0.62 -20.73 2.53
CA LYS A 139 0.24 -19.71 3.52
C LYS A 139 -0.46 -20.30 4.75
N TRP A 140 -1.26 -21.35 4.56
CA TRP A 140 -2.04 -21.99 5.63
C TRP A 140 -1.34 -23.18 6.30
N ARG A 141 -0.10 -23.50 5.91
CA ARG A 141 0.66 -24.66 6.41
C ARG A 141 0.72 -24.71 7.95
N ASN A 142 0.89 -23.55 8.57
CA ASN A 142 1.09 -23.41 10.02
C ASN A 142 -0.11 -22.75 10.72
N MET A 143 -1.27 -22.69 10.06
CA MET A 143 -2.48 -22.09 10.62
C MET A 143 -3.38 -23.15 11.24
N GLU A 144 -4.07 -22.78 12.32
CA GLU A 144 -5.11 -23.62 12.88
C GLU A 144 -6.38 -23.59 12.01
N ILE A 145 -7.21 -24.64 12.14
CA ILE A 145 -8.48 -24.73 11.41
C ILE A 145 -9.37 -23.51 11.69
N GLU A 146 -9.38 -23.02 12.93
CA GLU A 146 -10.13 -21.81 13.29
C GLU A 146 -9.58 -20.56 12.58
N GLU A 147 -8.26 -20.42 12.50
CA GLU A 147 -7.61 -19.30 11.81
C GLU A 147 -7.95 -19.29 10.30
N ILE A 148 -7.98 -20.46 9.66
CA ILE A 148 -8.38 -20.61 8.25
C ILE A 148 -9.85 -20.20 8.06
N ALA A 149 -10.75 -20.67 8.93
CA ALA A 149 -12.17 -20.34 8.87
C ALA A 149 -12.41 -18.84 9.05
N VAL A 150 -11.77 -18.23 10.05
CA VAL A 150 -11.87 -16.79 10.35
C VAL A 150 -11.32 -15.95 9.20
N THR A 151 -10.17 -16.34 8.65
CA THR A 151 -9.54 -15.72 7.47
C THR A 151 -10.49 -15.70 6.27
N THR A 152 -11.07 -16.86 5.97
CA THR A 152 -12.00 -17.04 4.84
C THR A 152 -13.24 -16.18 5.00
N VAL A 153 -13.84 -16.18 6.20
CA VAL A 153 -15.03 -15.37 6.50
C VAL A 153 -14.70 -13.88 6.45
N LEU A 154 -13.60 -13.43 7.06
CA LEU A 154 -13.22 -12.02 7.09
C LEU A 154 -13.00 -11.46 5.67
N ALA A 155 -12.30 -12.20 4.82
CA ALA A 155 -12.09 -11.82 3.42
C ALA A 155 -13.40 -11.77 2.64
N HIS A 156 -14.29 -12.75 2.82
CA HIS A 156 -15.61 -12.72 2.19
C HIS A 156 -16.42 -11.50 2.63
N MET A 157 -16.44 -11.19 3.93
CA MET A 157 -17.11 -10.00 4.46
C MET A 157 -16.53 -8.70 3.90
N ALA A 158 -15.21 -8.62 3.72
CA ALA A 158 -14.55 -7.47 3.13
C ALA A 158 -14.82 -7.30 1.63
N ASN A 159 -15.17 -8.38 0.93
CA ASN A 159 -15.63 -8.30 -0.46
C ASN A 159 -17.06 -7.72 -0.56
N ILE A 160 -17.86 -7.87 0.49
CA ILE A 160 -19.22 -7.31 0.57
C ILE A 160 -19.18 -5.84 1.02
N ASP A 161 -18.35 -5.51 2.02
CA ASP A 161 -18.21 -4.15 2.55
C ASP A 161 -16.75 -3.72 2.52
N SER A 162 -16.41 -2.85 1.55
CA SER A 162 -15.04 -2.40 1.28
C SER A 162 -14.38 -1.69 2.46
N ARG A 163 -15.17 -1.16 3.40
CA ARG A 163 -14.64 -0.53 4.61
C ARG A 163 -13.96 -1.52 5.56
N LEU A 164 -14.27 -2.81 5.46
CA LEU A 164 -13.61 -3.86 6.23
C LEU A 164 -12.22 -4.21 5.69
N GLN A 165 -11.84 -3.72 4.50
CA GLN A 165 -10.50 -3.93 3.95
C GLN A 165 -9.41 -3.42 4.90
N ARG A 166 -9.64 -2.31 5.61
CA ARG A 166 -8.67 -1.82 6.60
C ARG A 166 -8.32 -2.89 7.63
N VAL A 167 -9.34 -3.52 8.24
CA VAL A 167 -9.15 -4.57 9.26
C VAL A 167 -8.39 -5.76 8.67
N LEU A 168 -8.70 -6.10 7.43
CA LEU A 168 -8.08 -7.21 6.71
C LEU A 168 -6.58 -6.97 6.45
N PHE A 169 -6.12 -5.74 6.20
CA PHE A 169 -4.69 -5.46 6.01
C PHE A 169 -3.93 -5.08 7.29
N THR A 170 -4.61 -4.67 8.36
CA THR A 170 -3.94 -4.16 9.58
C THR A 170 -4.07 -5.04 10.81
N SER A 171 -5.00 -6.00 10.83
CA SER A 171 -5.31 -6.78 12.03
C SER A 171 -5.13 -8.28 11.77
N ASN A 172 -4.31 -8.92 12.61
CA ASN A 172 -4.20 -10.38 12.62
C ASN A 172 -5.39 -10.99 13.42
N VAL A 173 -6.47 -11.34 12.73
CA VAL A 173 -7.71 -11.88 13.31
C VAL A 173 -7.68 -13.41 13.22
N ARG A 174 -7.41 -14.07 14.35
CA ARG A 174 -7.17 -15.53 14.42
C ARG A 174 -8.33 -16.33 15.03
N THR A 175 -9.14 -15.69 15.87
CA THR A 175 -10.22 -16.36 16.61
C THR A 175 -11.59 -15.81 16.27
N ARG A 176 -12.63 -16.62 16.45
CA ARG A 176 -14.03 -16.24 16.27
C ARG A 176 -14.42 -15.05 17.14
N SER A 177 -13.95 -15.02 18.38
CA SER A 177 -14.25 -13.93 19.32
C SER A 177 -13.69 -12.60 18.82
N LYS A 178 -12.45 -12.59 18.30
CA LYS A 178 -11.83 -11.39 17.74
C LYS A 178 -12.54 -10.94 16.46
N LEU A 179 -12.89 -11.87 15.58
CA LEU A 179 -13.70 -11.58 14.39
C LEU A 179 -15.03 -10.92 14.75
N GLN A 180 -15.76 -11.48 15.72
CA GLN A 180 -17.02 -10.92 16.17
C GLN A 180 -16.85 -9.53 16.81
N ALA A 181 -15.77 -9.30 17.56
CA ALA A 181 -15.49 -8.00 18.16
C ALA A 181 -15.24 -6.93 17.09
N GLU A 182 -14.42 -7.23 16.08
CA GLU A 182 -14.12 -6.33 14.95
C GLU A 182 -15.39 -6.01 14.16
N LEU A 183 -16.18 -7.04 13.80
CA LEU A 183 -17.43 -6.84 13.05
C LEU A 183 -18.46 -6.04 13.86
N LYS A 184 -18.58 -6.29 15.18
CA LYS A 184 -19.48 -5.51 16.06
C LYS A 184 -19.03 -4.06 16.15
N ALA A 185 -17.74 -3.81 16.43
CA ALA A 185 -17.17 -2.46 16.48
C ALA A 185 -17.47 -1.69 15.18
N PHE A 186 -17.33 -2.36 14.04
CA PHE A 186 -17.63 -1.81 12.74
C PHE A 186 -19.13 -1.46 12.54
N THR A 187 -20.07 -2.30 13.00
CA THR A 187 -21.50 -1.98 12.92
C THR A 187 -21.90 -0.78 13.79
N PHE A 188 -21.27 -0.58 14.94
CA PHE A 188 -21.50 0.59 15.79
C PHE A 188 -20.94 1.86 15.15
N ASP A 189 -19.77 1.78 14.53
CA ASP A 189 -19.15 2.89 13.80
C ASP A 189 -19.98 3.30 12.57
N LYS A 190 -20.48 2.31 11.81
CA LYS A 190 -21.46 2.55 10.73
C LYS A 190 -22.72 3.26 11.22
N LYS A 191 -23.26 2.89 12.39
CA LYS A 191 -24.44 3.55 12.98
C LYS A 191 -24.15 4.98 13.46
N ARG A 192 -22.93 5.26 13.93
CA ARG A 192 -22.50 6.62 14.31
C ARG A 192 -22.36 7.51 13.09
N HIS A 193 -21.67 7.04 12.06
CA HIS A 193 -21.54 7.75 10.78
C HIS A 193 -22.91 7.96 10.10
N ALA A 194 -23.76 6.93 10.05
CA ALA A 194 -25.10 7.09 9.49
C ALA A 194 -25.99 8.07 10.28
N ARG A 195 -25.80 8.18 11.61
CA ARG A 195 -26.50 9.21 12.40
C ARG A 195 -25.98 10.62 12.14
N ASP A 196 -24.68 10.77 11.89
CA ASP A 196 -24.06 12.06 11.56
C ASP A 196 -24.39 12.50 10.12
N ASP A 197 -24.47 11.56 9.18
CA ASP A 197 -24.91 11.82 7.79
C ASP A 197 -26.41 12.12 7.69
N ASN A 198 -27.24 11.56 8.58
CA ASN A 198 -28.66 11.93 8.70
C ASN A 198 -28.86 13.30 9.36
N LEU A 199 -27.81 13.90 9.94
CA LEU A 199 -27.77 15.32 10.26
C LEU A 199 -27.24 16.06 9.04
N GLY A 200 -28.11 16.28 8.05
CA GLY A 200 -27.80 17.11 6.89
C GLY A 200 -27.15 18.44 7.30
N PRO A 201 -26.40 19.10 6.39
CA PRO A 201 -25.59 20.28 6.69
C PRO A 201 -26.36 21.43 7.36
N ASP A 202 -27.69 21.42 7.28
CA ASP A 202 -28.61 22.35 7.95
C ASP A 202 -28.72 22.21 9.48
N GLN A 203 -28.24 21.12 10.10
CA GLN A 203 -28.31 20.95 11.56
C GLN A 203 -27.04 21.27 12.35
N LYS A 204 -25.94 21.65 11.67
CA LYS A 204 -24.74 22.21 12.32
C LYS A 204 -24.89 23.67 12.73
N ASN A 205 -26.04 24.31 12.46
CA ASN A 205 -26.35 25.68 12.87
C ASN A 205 -27.48 25.77 13.92
N ARG A 206 -27.53 24.83 14.87
CA ARG A 206 -28.15 25.17 16.17
C ARG A 206 -27.22 26.15 16.85
N LYS A 207 -27.37 27.44 16.50
CA LYS A 207 -26.84 28.59 17.23
C LYS A 207 -26.92 28.25 18.72
N ALA A 208 -25.78 28.08 19.38
CA ALA A 208 -25.74 28.08 20.83
C ALA A 208 -26.53 29.31 21.26
N SER A 209 -27.60 29.11 22.03
CA SER A 209 -28.44 30.21 22.49
C SER A 209 -27.52 31.28 23.07
N PRO A 210 -27.62 32.55 22.64
CA PRO A 210 -26.70 33.58 23.10
C PRO A 210 -26.76 33.57 24.62
N VAL A 211 -25.60 33.45 25.26
CA VAL A 211 -25.51 33.45 26.73
C VAL A 211 -25.97 34.83 27.19
N VAL A 212 -27.23 34.94 27.65
CA VAL A 212 -27.80 36.19 28.17
C VAL A 212 -27.67 36.19 29.69
N CYS A 213 -27.18 37.28 30.23
CA CYS A 213 -27.13 37.46 31.68
C CYS A 213 -28.53 37.73 32.24
N HIS A 214 -29.04 36.86 33.11
CA HIS A 214 -30.36 37.04 33.73
C HIS A 214 -30.48 38.24 34.69
N PHE A 215 -29.38 38.93 35.03
CA PHE A 215 -29.41 40.12 35.88
C PHE A 215 -29.49 41.43 35.07
N CYS A 216 -28.72 41.55 33.99
CA CYS A 216 -28.69 42.78 33.18
C CYS A 216 -29.29 42.61 31.78
N SER A 217 -29.76 41.41 31.44
CA SER A 217 -30.33 41.01 30.14
C SER A 217 -29.44 41.27 28.92
N LYS A 218 -28.13 41.52 29.12
CA LYS A 218 -27.17 41.71 28.03
C LYS A 218 -26.56 40.36 27.60
N PRO A 219 -26.36 40.12 26.29
CA PRO A 219 -25.71 38.91 25.80
C PRO A 219 -24.19 38.94 26.05
N GLY A 220 -23.56 37.76 26.05
CA GLY A 220 -22.11 37.57 26.07
C GLY A 220 -21.49 37.21 27.43
N HIS A 221 -22.28 37.08 28.50
CA HIS A 221 -21.77 36.67 29.83
C HIS A 221 -22.87 36.05 30.70
N ARG A 222 -22.50 35.26 31.71
CA ARG A 222 -23.44 34.69 32.70
C ARG A 222 -23.61 35.65 33.89
N ILE A 223 -24.65 35.43 34.69
CA ILE A 223 -24.93 36.26 35.89
C ILE A 223 -23.75 36.31 36.89
N ALA A 224 -22.97 35.23 36.99
CA ALA A 224 -21.79 35.15 37.85
C ALA A 224 -20.69 36.15 37.45
N GLU A 225 -20.64 36.51 36.16
CA GLU A 225 -19.64 37.39 35.57
C GLU A 225 -20.19 38.80 35.31
N CYS A 226 -21.41 39.09 35.81
CA CYS A 226 -22.07 40.35 35.53
C CYS A 226 -21.43 41.51 36.28
N ARG A 227 -20.74 42.37 35.53
CA ARG A 227 -20.09 43.58 36.06
C ARG A 227 -21.05 44.53 36.78
N SER A 228 -22.32 44.60 36.35
CA SER A 228 -23.34 45.42 37.01
C SER A 228 -23.71 44.85 38.39
N LYS A 229 -23.88 43.52 38.49
CA LYS A 229 -24.17 42.84 39.76
C LYS A 229 -23.02 43.01 40.74
N MET A 230 -21.78 42.81 40.29
CA MET A 230 -20.59 43.00 41.14
C MET A 230 -20.44 44.42 41.68
N ARG A 231 -20.89 45.45 40.95
CA ARG A 231 -20.89 46.84 41.45
C ARG A 231 -21.96 47.05 42.52
N GLN A 232 -23.14 46.47 42.35
CA GLN A 232 -24.21 46.54 43.34
C GLN A 232 -23.86 45.79 44.62
N ASP A 233 -23.29 44.58 44.52
CA ASP A 233 -22.82 43.80 45.66
C ASP A 233 -21.67 44.50 46.42
N ARG A 234 -20.85 45.30 45.73
CA ARG A 234 -19.81 46.13 46.36
C ARG A 234 -20.34 47.38 47.04
N GLN A 235 -21.48 47.92 46.60
CA GLN A 235 -22.14 49.07 47.24
C GLN A 235 -23.10 48.64 48.37
N ALA A 236 -23.55 47.39 48.37
CA ALA A 236 -24.41 46.80 49.39
C ALA A 236 -23.64 46.14 50.55
N LYS A 237 -22.31 46.19 50.55
CA LYS A 237 -21.48 45.81 51.70
C LYS A 237 -21.25 47.06 52.57
N PRO A 238 -21.78 47.13 53.81
CA PRO A 238 -21.44 48.18 54.76
C PRO A 238 -19.97 48.09 55.20
#